data_AF-A0A7Y6CVS8-F1
#
_entry.id   AF-A0A7Y6CVS8-F1
#
_cell.length_a   1.000
_cell.length_b   1.000
_cell.length_c   1.000
_cell.angle_alpha   90.00
_cell.angle_beta   90.00
_cell.angle_gamma   90.00
#
_symmetry.space_group_name_H-M   'P 1'
#
loop_
_entity.id
_entity.type
_entity.pdbx_description
1 polymer ?
#
loop_
_entity_poly.entity_id
_entity_poly.type
_entity_poly.pdbx_seq_one_letter_code
_entity_poly.pdbx_strand_id
1 'polypeptide(L)' 'SRLPELDGVPVPTLVVQGERDPFGIPPASETRTVVLVPGYHSLRSTARVGEAVEDWLARRL' A
#
# COMPACT_ATOMS: atom_id res chain seq x y z
N SER A 1 -0.47 -11.26 13.10
CA SER A 1 -0.18 -10.26 12.06
C SER A 1 1.13 -9.57 12.40
N ARG A 2 1.70 -8.77 11.48
CA ARG A 2 2.85 -7.88 11.73
C ARG A 2 2.44 -6.40 11.78
N LEU A 3 1.18 -6.12 12.09
CA LEU A 3 0.64 -4.76 12.09
C LEU A 3 1.41 -3.79 13.02
N PRO A 4 1.85 -4.20 14.23
CA PRO A 4 2.65 -3.31 15.09
C PRO A 4 3.98 -2.87 14.46
N GLU A 5 4.58 -3.68 13.58
CA GLU A 5 5.81 -3.31 12.86
C GLU A 5 5.53 -2.18 11.87
N LEU A 6 4.38 -2.21 11.17
CA LEU A 6 3.96 -1.16 10.25
C LEU A 6 3.47 0.10 10.97
N ASP A 7 2.78 -0.05 12.10
CA ASP A 7 2.26 1.09 12.88
C ASP A 7 3.41 1.86 13.57
N GLY A 8 4.56 1.22 13.79
CA GLY A 8 5.77 1.85 14.32
C GLY A 8 6.56 2.70 13.32
N VAL A 9 6.15 2.77 12.04
CA VAL A 9 6.86 3.55 11.01
C VAL A 9 6.52 5.04 11.15
N PRO A 10 7.47 5.92 11.49
CA PRO A 10 7.19 7.33 11.81
C PRO A 10 7.14 8.24 10.57
N VAL A 11 7.34 7.69 9.38
CA VAL A 11 7.36 8.44 8.11
C VAL A 11 6.14 8.12 7.26
N PRO A 12 5.71 9.05 6.39
CA PRO A 12 4.69 8.76 5.40
C PRO A 12 5.02 7.49 4.61
N THR A 13 4.08 6.56 4.57
CA THR A 13 4.26 5.23 4.00
C THR A 13 3.11 4.90 3.06
N LEU A 14 3.44 4.43 1.85
CA LEU A 14 2.48 3.85 0.92
C LEU A 14 2.52 2.33 1.01
N VAL A 15 1.35 1.70 1.10
CA VAL A 15 1.16 0.27 0.88
C VAL A 15 0.30 0.09 -0.37
N VAL A 16 0.84 -0.61 -1.37
CA VAL A 16 0.08 -1.06 -2.55
C VAL A 16 -0.22 -2.54 -2.39
N GLN A 17 -1.49 -2.92 -2.35
CA GLN A 17 -1.92 -4.27 -1.99
C GLN A 17 -2.94 -4.83 -2.97
N GLY A 18 -2.88 -6.13 -3.24
CA GLY A 18 -3.91 -6.81 -4.01
C GLY A 18 -5.24 -6.85 -3.26
N GLU A 19 -6.34 -6.50 -3.91
CA GLU A 19 -7.68 -6.44 -3.30
C GLU A 19 -8.16 -7.79 -2.69
N ARG A 20 -7.61 -8.92 -3.16
CA ARG A 20 -7.91 -10.28 -2.68
C ARG A 20 -6.73 -10.97 -1.97
N ASP A 21 -5.75 -10.21 -1.48
CA ASP A 21 -4.55 -10.80 -0.88
C ASP A 21 -4.88 -11.70 0.34
N PRO A 22 -4.50 -12.99 0.33
CA PRO A 22 -4.76 -13.91 1.44
C PRO A 22 -4.00 -13.54 2.74
N PHE A 23 -2.97 -12.70 2.66
CA PHE A 23 -2.25 -12.22 3.85
C PHE A 23 -2.98 -11.09 4.59
N GLY A 24 -4.10 -10.60 4.04
CA GLY A 24 -4.90 -9.52 4.59
C GLY A 24 -4.49 -8.14 4.07
N ILE A 25 -5.25 -7.12 4.45
CA ILE A 25 -5.05 -5.73 4.06
C ILE A 25 -4.86 -4.91 5.35
N PRO A 26 -3.72 -4.23 5.54
CA PRO A 26 -3.56 -3.37 6.71
C PRO A 26 -4.55 -2.19 6.62
N PRO A 27 -5.13 -1.73 7.75
CA PRO A 27 -5.98 -0.55 7.75
C PRO A 27 -5.18 0.70 7.38
N ALA A 28 -5.80 1.76 6.87
CA ALA A 28 -5.12 3.06 6.76
C ALA A 28 -4.77 3.61 8.16
N SER A 29 -3.79 4.52 8.23
CA SER A 29 -3.47 5.29 9.44
C SER A 29 -3.09 6.72 9.06
N GLU A 30 -2.76 7.55 10.05
CA GLU A 30 -2.27 8.92 9.83
C GLU A 30 -0.99 8.96 8.97
N THR A 31 -0.10 7.98 9.15
CA THR A 31 1.16 7.88 8.40
C THR A 31 1.10 6.86 7.24
N ARG A 32 0.06 6.01 7.17
CA ARG A 32 -0.06 4.94 6.18
C ARG A 32 -1.22 5.17 5.21
N THR A 33 -0.88 5.38 3.94
CA THR A 33 -1.81 5.33 2.82
C THR A 33 -1.85 3.90 2.26
N VAL A 34 -3.05 3.36 2.06
CA VAL A 34 -3.24 2.02 1.48
C VAL A 34 -4.00 2.15 0.17
N VAL A 35 -3.42 1.64 -0.91
CA VAL A 35 -4.04 1.60 -2.25
C VAL A 35 -4.25 0.15 -2.65
N LEU A 36 -5.47 -0.17 -3.08
CA LEU A 36 -5.81 -1.50 -3.56
C LEU A 36 -5.72 -1.56 -5.08
N VAL A 37 -5.11 -2.62 -5.60
CA VAL A 37 -5.06 -2.93 -7.02
C VAL A 37 -5.72 -4.29 -7.30
N PRO A 38 -6.26 -4.52 -8.51
CA PRO A 38 -6.84 -5.81 -8.87
C PRO A 38 -5.80 -6.93 -8.73
N GLY A 39 -6.15 -7.99 -8.01
CA GLY A 39 -5.31 -9.18 -7.86
C GLY A 39 -5.02 -9.59 -6.41
N TYR A 40 -3.87 -10.23 -6.22
CA TYR A 40 -3.39 -10.85 -4.97
C TYR A 40 -1.99 -10.33 -4.64
N HIS A 41 -1.27 -10.95 -3.69
CA HIS A 41 0.12 -10.62 -3.32
C HIS A 41 1.14 -10.62 -4.47
N SER A 42 0.79 -11.19 -5.63
CA SER A 42 1.68 -11.20 -6.80
C SER A 42 1.67 -9.90 -7.61
N LEU A 43 0.76 -8.95 -7.32
CA LEU A 43 0.72 -7.59 -7.88
C LEU A 43 0.92 -7.52 -9.42
N ARG A 44 0.25 -8.39 -10.17
CA ARG A 44 0.40 -8.49 -11.64
C ARG A 44 -0.14 -7.28 -12.42
N SER A 45 -0.95 -6.44 -11.80
CA SER A 45 -1.46 -5.19 -12.37
C SER A 45 -0.39 -4.10 -12.33
N THR A 46 0.77 -4.33 -12.95
CA THR A 46 1.98 -3.52 -12.78
C THR A 46 1.80 -2.05 -13.14
N ALA A 47 1.00 -1.74 -14.16
CA ALA A 47 0.67 -0.36 -14.51
C ALA A 47 -0.05 0.38 -13.37
N ARG A 48 -0.99 -0.30 -12.69
CA ARG A 48 -1.73 0.26 -11.54
C ARG A 48 -0.83 0.45 -10.32
N VAL A 49 0.15 -0.44 -10.15
CA VAL A 49 1.17 -0.28 -9.11
C VAL A 49 2.01 0.97 -9.40
N GLY A 50 2.44 1.16 -10.65
CA GLY A 50 3.16 2.36 -11.10
C GLY A 50 2.38 3.65 -10.83
N GLU A 51 1.13 3.73 -11.31
CA GLU A 51 0.22 4.86 -11.09
C GLU A 51 0.10 5.20 -9.59
N ALA A 52 -0.12 4.21 -8.73
CA ALA A 52 -0.25 4.42 -7.29
C ALA A 52 1.02 5.01 -6.65
N VAL A 53 2.19 4.56 -7.11
CA VAL A 53 3.48 5.06 -6.61
C VAL A 53 3.75 6.47 -7.13
N GLU A 54 3.54 6.73 -8.42
CA GLU A 54 3.72 8.05 -9.03
C GLU A 54 2.82 9.11 -8.38
N ASP A 55 1.52 8.80 -8.22
CA ASP A 55 0.56 9.69 -7.57
C ASP A 55 0.94 10.01 -6.12
N TRP A 56 1.47 9.03 -5.40
CA TRP A 56 1.89 9.21 -4.02
C TRP A 56 3.14 10.08 -3.93
N LEU A 57 4.14 9.85 -4.79
CA LEU A 57 5.36 10.65 -4.85
C LEU A 57 5.05 12.10 -5.24
N ALA A 58 4.18 12.32 -6.22
CA ALA A 58 3.81 13.65 -6.70
C ALA A 58 3.12 14.52 -5.64
N ARG A 59 2.48 13.92 -4.63
CA ARG A 59 1.86 14.64 -3.49
C ARG A 59 2.83 14.93 -2.34
N ARG A 60 4.06 14.40 -2.43
CA ARG A 60 5.08 14.48 -1.37
C ARG A 60 6.32 15.28 -1.80
N LEU A 61 6.52 15.45 -3.10
CA LEU A 61 7.43 16.44 -3.69
C LEU A 61 6.75 17.82 -3.75
#